data_AF-A0A9E3DHY0-F1
#
_entry.id   AF-A0A9E3DHY0-F1
#
_cell.length_a   1.000
_cell.length_b   1.000
_cell.length_c   1.000
_cell.angle_alpha   90.00
_cell.angle_beta   90.00
_cell.angle_gamma   90.00
#
_symmetry.space_group_name_H-M   'P 1'
#
loop_
_entity.id
_entity.type
_entity.pdbx_description
1 polymer ?
#
loop_
_entity_poly.entity_id
_entity_poly.type
_entity_poly.pdbx_seq_one_letter_code
_entity_poly.pdbx_strand_id
1 'polypeptide(L)'
;MNPDMRAHVHELIDHLPPSQLAAIETLLESMIGDEELTEEDRHALRASDEYFRNGGQGIPFEQVVADLGFTMDQVRRGGRDE
;
A
#
# COMPACT_ATOMS: atom_id res chain seq x y z
N MET A 1 -12.24 12.93 -19.28
CA MET A 1 -13.12 11.80 -18.91
C MET A 1 -14.17 11.65 -19.99
N ASN A 2 -14.34 10.45 -20.56
CA ASN A 2 -15.46 10.20 -21.47
C ASN A 2 -16.76 10.20 -20.65
N PRO A 3 -17.74 11.07 -20.96
CA PRO A 3 -19.01 11.14 -20.23
C PRO A 3 -19.77 9.80 -20.28
N ASP A 4 -19.63 9.06 -21.39
CA ASP A 4 -20.25 7.75 -21.60
C ASP A 4 -19.76 6.69 -20.61
N MET A 5 -18.49 6.75 -20.19
CA MET A 5 -17.93 5.80 -19.24
C MET A 5 -18.52 5.98 -17.84
N ARG A 6 -18.75 7.23 -17.41
CA ARG A 6 -19.34 7.51 -16.10
C ARG A 6 -20.80 7.05 -16.05
N ALA A 7 -21.56 7.32 -17.10
CA ALA A 7 -22.96 6.89 -17.21
C ALA A 7 -23.07 5.36 -17.15
N HIS A 8 -22.23 4.65 -17.91
CA HIS A 8 -22.23 3.19 -17.92
C HIS A 8 -21.87 2.57 -16.55
N VAL A 9 -20.91 3.16 -15.83
CA VAL A 9 -20.55 2.70 -14.47
C VAL A 9 -21.71 2.88 -13.50
N HIS A 10 -22.45 3.99 -13.56
CA HIS A 10 -23.64 4.20 -12.72
C HIS A 10 -24.74 3.17 -13.01
N GLU A 11 -24.99 2.86 -14.29
CA GLU A 11 -25.96 1.82 -14.68
C GLU A 11 -25.58 0.43 -14.12
N LEU A 12 -24.29 0.07 -14.16
CA LEU A 12 -23.82 -1.18 -13.58
C LEU A 12 -24.01 -1.23 -12.05
N ILE A 13 -23.79 -0.12 -11.36
CA ILE A 13 -23.97 0.00 -9.90
C ILE A 13 -25.43 -0.21 -9.51
N ASP A 14 -26.38 0.32 -10.29
CA ASP A 14 -27.83 0.19 -10.01
C ASP A 14 -28.34 -1.26 -10.06
N HIS A 15 -27.61 -2.17 -10.72
CA HIS A 15 -27.94 -3.59 -10.80
C HIS A 15 -27.36 -4.44 -9.67
N LEU A 16 -26.54 -3.86 -8.79
CA LEU A 16 -25.86 -4.62 -7.74
C LEU A 16 -26.78 -4.90 -6.54
N PRO A 17 -26.71 -6.10 -5.94
CA PRO A 17 -27.37 -6.39 -4.69
C PRO A 17 -26.71 -5.59 -3.53
N PRO A 18 -27.43 -5.32 -2.42
CA PRO A 18 -26.94 -4.49 -1.31
C PRO A 18 -25.59 -4.93 -0.73
N SER A 19 -25.31 -6.23 -0.70
CA SER A 19 -24.02 -6.75 -0.22
C SER A 19 -22.84 -6.43 -1.13
N GLN A 20 -23.06 -6.32 -2.44
CA GLN A 20 -22.02 -5.93 -3.40
C GLN A 20 -21.87 -4.41 -3.49
N LEU A 21 -22.95 -3.66 -3.26
CA LEU A 21 -22.89 -2.20 -3.13
C LEU A 21 -21.96 -1.76 -2.00
N ALA A 22 -22.06 -2.38 -0.82
CA ALA A 22 -21.16 -2.09 0.30
C ALA A 22 -19.68 -2.37 -0.05
N ALA A 23 -19.40 -3.46 -0.77
CA ALA A 23 -18.04 -3.78 -1.19
C ALA A 23 -17.49 -2.78 -2.22
N ILE A 24 -18.33 -2.35 -3.17
CA ILE A 24 -17.98 -1.35 -4.19
C ILE A 24 -17.79 0.02 -3.56
N GLU A 25 -18.60 0.41 -2.57
CA GLU A 25 -18.45 1.63 -1.79
C GLU A 25 -17.06 1.67 -1.14
N THR A 26 -16.69 0.64 -0.38
CA THR A 26 -15.34 0.55 0.24
C THR A 26 -14.21 0.56 -0.79
N LEU A 27 -14.38 -0.12 -1.93
CA LEU A 27 -13.37 -0.12 -3.00
C LEU A 27 -13.21 1.27 -3.63
N LEU A 28 -14.32 1.95 -3.93
CA LEU A 28 -14.28 3.30 -4.50
C LEU A 28 -13.71 4.31 -3.50
N GLU A 29 -14.06 4.20 -2.22
CA GLU A 29 -13.45 4.98 -1.15
C GLU A 29 -11.94 4.77 -1.09
N SER A 30 -11.45 3.52 -1.21
CA SER A 30 -10.02 3.22 -1.26
C SER A 30 -9.33 3.72 -2.53
N MET A 31 -10.02 3.74 -3.68
CA MET A 31 -9.45 4.25 -4.93
C MET A 31 -9.39 5.78 -5.00
N ILE A 32 -10.28 6.46 -4.27
CA ILE A 32 -10.40 7.92 -4.23
C ILE A 32 -9.63 8.49 -3.03
N GLY A 33 -9.55 7.73 -1.93
CA GLY A 33 -8.72 8.05 -0.80
C GLY A 33 -7.26 7.84 -1.16
N ASP A 34 -6.53 8.92 -1.41
CA ASP A 34 -5.15 8.94 -0.97
C ASP A 34 -5.22 8.68 0.54
N GLU A 35 -4.60 7.61 1.04
CA GLU A 35 -4.32 7.48 2.46
C GLU A 35 -3.37 8.63 2.82
N GLU A 36 -3.94 9.82 3.04
CA GLU A 36 -3.20 10.97 3.49
C GLU A 36 -2.58 10.56 4.81
N LEU A 37 -1.25 10.60 4.83
CA LEU A 37 -0.51 10.39 6.05
C LEU A 37 -1.13 11.26 7.13
N THR A 38 -1.55 10.63 8.21
CA THR A 38 -2.06 11.35 9.37
C THR A 38 -0.93 12.24 9.93
N GLU A 39 -1.27 13.18 10.82
CA GLU A 39 -0.21 13.95 11.51
C GLU A 39 0.73 13.02 12.29
N GLU A 40 0.20 11.93 12.83
CA GLU A 40 0.98 10.91 13.53
C GLU A 40 1.94 10.20 12.58
N ASP A 41 1.48 9.77 11.39
CA ASP A 41 2.34 9.14 10.38
C ASP A 41 3.44 10.10 9.91
N ARG A 42 3.09 11.37 9.69
CA ARG A 42 4.06 12.41 9.30
C ARG A 42 5.07 12.69 10.41
N HIS A 43 4.64 12.68 11.67
CA HIS A 43 5.54 12.81 12.80
C HIS A 43 6.47 11.59 12.92
N ALA A 44 5.95 10.37 12.76
CA ALA A 44 6.75 9.14 12.79
C ALA A 44 7.81 9.11 11.68
N LEU A 45 7.45 9.56 10.48
CA LEU A 45 8.40 9.69 9.37
C LEU A 45 9.49 10.72 9.66
N ARG A 46 9.14 11.90 10.21
CA ARG A 46 10.14 12.91 10.60
C ARG A 46 11.07 12.39 11.69
N ALA A 47 10.53 11.74 12.72
CA ALA A 47 11.32 11.15 13.79
C ALA A 47 12.27 10.05 13.28
N SER A 48 11.80 9.22 12.35
CA SER A 48 12.62 8.20 11.68
C SER A 48 13.76 8.83 10.87
N ASP A 49 13.44 9.82 10.03
CA ASP A 49 14.42 10.54 9.21
C ASP A 49 15.47 11.26 10.07
N GLU A 50 15.05 11.91 11.16
CA GLU A 50 15.97 12.51 12.15
C GLU A 50 16.83 11.46 12.85
N TYR A 51 16.29 10.31 13.24
CA TYR A 51 17.05 9.22 13.86
C TYR A 51 18.20 8.76 12.94
N PHE A 52 17.92 8.51 11.66
CA PHE A 52 18.96 8.09 10.71
C PHE A 52 19.95 9.20 10.36
N ARG A 53 19.52 10.47 10.26
CA ARG A 53 20.44 11.61 10.10
C ARG A 53 21.42 11.75 11.25
N ASN A 54 21.00 11.39 12.47
CA ASN A 54 21.83 11.46 13.67
C ASN A 54 22.68 10.18 13.90
N GLY A 55 22.86 9.34 12.89
CA GLY A 55 23.69 8.13 12.98
C GLY A 55 22.96 6.94 13.62
N GLY A 56 21.63 6.97 13.65
CA GLY A 56 20.80 5.85 14.04
C GLY A 56 21.15 4.58 13.25
N GLN A 57 21.27 3.45 13.95
CA GLN A 57 21.55 2.18 13.32
C GLN A 57 20.23 1.51 12.91
N GLY A 58 20.12 1.19 11.62
CA GLY A 58 19.08 0.33 11.10
C GLY A 58 19.42 -1.13 11.29
N ILE A 59 18.49 -2.02 10.94
CA ILE A 59 18.76 -3.45 10.86
C ILE A 59 19.40 -3.72 9.49
N PRO A 60 20.58 -4.36 9.43
CA PRO A 60 21.18 -4.76 8.16
C PRO A 60 20.25 -5.68 7.38
N PHE A 61 20.21 -5.54 6.06
CA PHE A 61 19.31 -6.34 5.22
C PHE A 61 19.56 -7.84 5.39
N GLU A 62 20.81 -8.25 5.52
CA GLU A 62 21.23 -9.64 5.76
C GLU A 62 20.67 -10.20 7.07
N GLN A 63 20.58 -9.36 8.10
CA GLN A 63 20.01 -9.73 9.40
C GLN A 63 18.50 -9.94 9.27
N VAL A 64 17.78 -9.05 8.58
CA VAL A 64 16.35 -9.21 8.31
C VAL A 64 16.06 -10.51 7.56
N VAL A 65 16.85 -10.80 6.53
CA VAL A 65 16.73 -12.02 5.72
C VAL A 65 16.93 -13.26 6.59
N ALA A 66 17.93 -13.26 7.47
CA ALA A 66 18.19 -14.36 8.39
C ALA A 66 17.06 -14.53 9.43
N ASP A 67 16.55 -13.44 10.00
CA ASP A 67 15.48 -13.45 10.99
C ASP A 67 14.16 -13.98 10.42
N LEU A 68 13.91 -13.74 9.13
CA LEU A 68 12.77 -14.28 8.39
C LEU A 68 12.96 -15.73 7.92
N GLY A 69 14.10 -16.36 8.24
CA GLY A 69 14.41 -17.76 7.89
C GLY A 69 14.85 -17.96 6.43
N PHE A 70 15.22 -16.89 5.74
CA PHE A 70 15.71 -16.95 4.36
C PHE A 70 17.23 -16.88 4.30
N THR A 71 17.78 -17.36 3.19
CA THR A 71 19.17 -17.13 2.80
C THR A 71 19.24 -16.03 1.74
N MET A 72 20.36 -15.31 1.71
CA MET A 72 20.60 -14.28 0.67
C MET A 72 20.52 -14.85 -0.75
N ASP A 73 20.87 -16.11 -0.96
CA ASP A 73 20.76 -16.76 -2.26
C ASP A 73 19.31 -17.07 -2.65
N GLN A 74 18.40 -17.30 -1.70
CA GLN A 74 16.97 -17.43 -1.99
C GLN A 74 16.37 -16.09 -2.42
N VAL A 75 16.74 -15.00 -1.73
CA VAL A 75 16.29 -13.64 -2.07
C VAL A 75 16.78 -13.22 -3.47
N ARG A 76 18.05 -13.48 -3.79
CA ARG A 76 18.65 -13.15 -5.10
C ARG A 76 18.10 -13.95 -6.27
N ARG A 77 17.55 -15.14 -6.01
CA ARG A 77 16.90 -15.99 -7.01
C ARG A 77 15.45 -15.56 -7.22
N GLY A 78 14.73 -15.21 -6.17
CA GLY A 78 13.34 -14.72 -6.25
C GLY A 78 13.19 -13.41 -7.03
N GLY A 79 14.17 -12.52 -7.00
CA GLY A 79 14.13 -11.24 -7.73
C GLY A 79 14.51 -11.30 -9.21
N ARG A 80 14.63 -12.50 -9.80
CA ARG A 80 15.04 -12.69 -11.22
C ARG A 80 13.94 -13.31 -12.09
N ASP A 81 12.77 -13.57 -11.50
CA ASP A 81 11.61 -14.17 -12.15
C ASP A 81 10.41 -13.18 -12.29
N GLU A 82 10.68 -11.86 -12.29
CA GLU A 82 9.71 -10.79 -12.62
C GLU A 82 9.95 -10.19 -14.02
#